data_AF-A0A1C5P7I8-F1
#
_entry.id   AF-A0A1C5P7I8-F1
#
_cell.length_a   1.000
_cell.length_b   1.000
_cell.length_c   1.000
_cell.angle_alpha   90.00
_cell.angle_beta   90.00
_cell.angle_gamma   90.00
#
_symmetry.space_group_name_H-M   'P 1'
#
loop_
_entity.id
_entity.type
_entity.pdbx_description
1 polymer ?
#
loop_
_entity_poly.entity_id
_entity_poly.type
_entity_poly.pdbx_seq_one_letter_code
_entity_poly.pdbx_strand_id
1 'polypeptide(L)' 'MRNWLRELRMNKGYTMKDMGEKLGISESYYCAIENGDRQKRMDMLIASGLATIFSIPVAKIVSFEKQQSHPPIK' A
#
# COMPACT_ATOMS: atom_id res chain seq x y z
N MET A 1 9.26 -3.72 -4.14
CA MET A 1 8.76 -2.47 -3.51
C MET A 1 7.54 -1.95 -4.26
N ARG A 2 6.48 -1.59 -3.52
CA ARG A 2 5.24 -0.95 -3.97
C ARG A 2 5.44 0.56 -4.08
N ASN A 3 6.02 1.00 -5.19
CA ASN A 3 6.33 2.41 -5.41
C ASN A 3 5.07 3.30 -5.32
N TRP A 4 3.95 2.84 -5.86
CA TRP A 4 2.66 3.54 -5.79
C TRP A 4 2.23 3.81 -4.33
N LEU A 5 2.47 2.86 -3.42
CA LEU A 5 2.07 2.98 -2.02
C LEU A 5 2.96 3.98 -1.29
N ARG A 6 4.26 3.94 -1.57
CA ARG A 6 5.24 4.91 -1.08
C ARG A 6 4.90 6.33 -1.55
N GLU A 7 4.58 6.51 -2.83
CA GLU A 7 4.22 7.81 -3.41
C GLU A 7 2.95 8.39 -2.76
N LEU A 8 1.89 7.59 -2.63
CA LEU A 8 0.66 8.02 -1.94
C LEU A 8 0.94 8.45 -0.49
N ARG A 9 1.72 7.64 0.23
CA ARG A 9 2.11 7.94 1.61
C ARG A 9 2.87 9.27 1.70
N MET A 10 3.86 9.49 0.83
CA MET A 10 4.67 10.71 0.85
C MET A 10 3.90 11.95 0.38
N ASN A 11 3.00 11.82 -0.60
CA ASN A 11 2.12 12.91 -1.04
C ASN A 11 1.15 13.37 0.06
N LYS A 12 0.81 12.49 1.01
CA LYS A 12 0.02 12.83 2.20
C LYS A 12 0.88 13.26 3.40
N GLY A 13 2.20 13.26 3.28
CA GLY A 13 3.12 13.58 4.37
C GLY A 13 3.17 12.53 5.49
N TYR A 14 2.75 11.29 5.21
CA TYR A 14 2.72 10.22 6.21
C TYR A 14 4.06 9.49 6.33
N THR A 15 4.44 9.13 7.54
CA THR A 15 5.52 8.20 7.83
C THR A 15 5.02 6.75 7.76
N MET A 16 5.93 5.78 7.74
CA MET A 16 5.55 4.36 7.81
C MET A 16 4.86 4.03 9.15
N LYS A 17 5.29 4.70 10.23
CA LYS A 17 4.65 4.61 11.55
C LYS A 17 3.21 5.11 11.51
N ASP A 18 2.96 6.28 10.92
CA ASP A 18 1.60 6.82 10.78
C ASP A 18 0.67 5.86 10.04
N MET A 19 1.19 5.21 8.98
CA MET A 19 0.41 4.23 8.23
C MET A 19 0.12 2.97 9.04
N GLY A 20 1.10 2.49 9.81
CA GLY A 20 0.89 1.38 10.74
C GLY A 20 -0.22 1.69 11.74
N GLU A 21 -0.15 2.84 12.41
CA GLU A 21 -1.15 3.29 13.37
C GLU A 21 -2.55 3.43 12.74
N LYS A 22 -2.64 4.05 11.55
CA LYS A 22 -3.92 4.23 10.84
C LYS A 22 -4.54 2.92 10.36
N LEU A 23 -3.72 1.92 10.04
CA LEU A 23 -4.16 0.59 9.61
C LEU A 23 -4.35 -0.40 10.77
N GLY A 24 -4.00 -0.01 12.00
CA GLY A 24 -4.04 -0.91 13.16
C GLY A 24 -3.02 -2.05 13.10
N ILE A 25 -1.86 -1.83 12.47
CA ILE A 25 -0.75 -2.79 12.32
C ILE A 25 0.57 -2.19 12.81
N SER A 26 1.60 -3.00 13.00
CA SER A 26 2.92 -2.46 13.34
C SER A 26 3.55 -1.71 12.15
N GLU A 27 4.39 -0.71 12.45
CA GLU A 27 5.24 -0.03 11.46
C GLU A 27 6.06 -1.03 10.64
N SER A 28 6.66 -2.02 11.30
CA SER A 28 7.47 -3.06 10.65
C SER A 28 6.65 -3.91 9.67
N TYR A 29 5.39 -4.19 10.00
CA TYR A 29 4.49 -4.92 9.11
C TYR A 29 4.09 -4.07 7.91
N TYR A 30 3.78 -2.79 8.12
CA TYR A 30 3.54 -1.85 7.01
C TYR A 30 4.77 -1.69 6.11
N CYS A 31 5.96 -1.54 6.69
CA CYS A 31 7.23 -1.47 5.95
C CYS A 31 7.44 -2.70 5.06
N ALA A 32 7.20 -3.91 5.59
CA ALA A 32 7.29 -5.14 4.80
C ALA A 32 6.24 -5.21 3.67
N ILE A 33 5.03 -4.65 3.87
CA ILE A 33 4.02 -4.52 2.81
C ILE A 33 4.49 -3.54 1.73
N GLU A 34 4.94 -2.34 2.12
CA GLU A 34 5.43 -1.32 1.19
C GLU A 34 6.64 -1.83 0.39
N ASN A 35 7.53 -2.60 1.01
CA ASN A 35 8.67 -3.21 0.31
C ASN A 35 8.29 -4.40 -0.58
N GLY A 36 7.13 -5.00 -0.37
CA GLY A 36 6.68 -6.18 -1.12
C GLY A 36 7.14 -7.52 -0.52
N ASP A 37 7.77 -7.49 0.65
CA ASP A 37 8.26 -8.66 1.38
C ASP A 37 7.10 -9.42 2.06
N ARG A 38 5.97 -8.73 2.28
CA ARG A 38 4.71 -9.32 2.75
C ARG A 38 3.54 -8.99 1.83
N GLN A 39 2.48 -9.79 1.98
CA GLN A 39 1.25 -9.73 1.20
C GLN A 39 1.53 -9.81 -0.30
N LYS A 40 2.09 -10.95 -0.76
CA LYS A 40 2.28 -11.24 -2.20
C LYS A 40 0.98 -11.08 -3.00
N ARG A 41 -0.16 -11.28 -2.33
CA ARG A 41 -1.46 -10.76 -2.71
C ARG A 41 -1.92 -9.87 -1.57
N MET A 42 -2.31 -8.63 -1.89
CA MET A 42 -2.82 -7.69 -0.89
C MET A 42 -4.08 -8.26 -0.25
N ASP A 43 -4.13 -8.25 1.09
CA ASP A 43 -5.32 -8.65 1.83
C ASP A 43 -6.43 -7.59 1.68
N MET A 44 -7.69 -8.01 1.66
CA MET A 44 -8.82 -7.11 1.43
C MET A 44 -8.99 -6.07 2.56
N LEU A 45 -8.66 -6.42 3.81
CA LEU A 45 -8.74 -5.48 4.93
C LEU A 45 -7.69 -4.38 4.78
N ILE A 46 -6.47 -4.73 4.39
CA ILE A 46 -5.42 -3.73 4.12
C ILE A 46 -5.82 -2.88 2.90
N ALA A 47 -6.27 -3.49 1.81
CA ALA A 47 -6.69 -2.74 0.62
C ALA A 47 -7.82 -1.74 0.93
N SER A 48 -8.81 -2.15 1.73
CA SER A 48 -9.91 -1.30 2.19
C SER A 48 -9.44 -0.17 3.13
N GLY A 49 -8.53 -0.48 4.05
CA GLY A 49 -7.92 0.51 4.93
C GLY A 49 -7.14 1.58 4.16
N LEU A 50 -6.33 1.16 3.18
CA LEU A 50 -5.58 2.07 2.31
C LEU A 50 -6.51 2.96 1.48
N ALA A 51 -7.59 2.39 0.92
CA ALA A 51 -8.61 3.15 0.19
C ALA A 51 -9.24 4.24 1.06
N THR A 52 -9.55 3.91 2.32
CA THR A 52 -10.12 4.86 3.30
C THR A 52 -9.13 5.97 3.64
N ILE A 53 -7.89 5.61 4.02
CA ILE A 53 -6.83 6.56 4.40
C ILE A 53 -6.51 7.54 3.28
N PHE A 54 -6.43 7.05 2.04
CA PHE A 54 -6.10 7.88 0.88
C PHE A 54 -7.31 8.52 0.21
N SER A 55 -8.52 8.22 0.69
CA SER A 55 -9.79 8.70 0.13
C SER A 55 -9.91 8.42 -1.37
N ILE A 56 -9.57 7.19 -1.77
CA ILE A 56 -9.69 6.71 -3.15
C ILE A 56 -10.48 5.39 -3.17
N PRO A 57 -11.16 5.05 -4.27
CA PRO A 57 -11.88 3.78 -4.36
C PRO A 57 -10.95 2.57 -4.20
N VAL A 58 -11.42 1.50 -3.54
CA VAL A 58 -10.69 0.22 -3.43
C VAL A 58 -10.29 -0.33 -4.80
N ALA A 59 -11.15 -0.13 -5.82
CA ALA A 59 -10.83 -0.50 -7.20
C ALA A 59 -9.52 0.13 -7.71
N LYS A 60 -9.20 1.36 -7.26
CA LYS A 60 -7.96 2.05 -7.62
C LYS A 60 -6.74 1.37 -6.98
N ILE A 61 -6.86 0.93 -5.73
CA ILE A 61 -5.82 0.13 -5.04
C ILE A 61 -5.56 -1.19 -5.81
N VAL A 62 -6.63 -1.88 -6.22
CA VAL A 62 -6.52 -3.11 -7.01
C VAL A 62 -5.84 -2.85 -8.36
N SER A 63 -6.16 -1.75 -9.04
CA SER A 63 -5.49 -1.37 -10.28
C SER A 63 -3.99 -1.12 -10.09
N PHE A 64 -3.58 -0.46 -9.00
CA PHE A 64 -2.17 -0.27 -8.69
C PHE A 64 -1.42 -1.60 -8.47
N GLU A 65 -2.02 -2.53 -7.72
CA GLU A 65 -1.44 -3.87 -7.52
C GLU A 65 -1.30 -4.66 -8.84
N LYS A 66 -2.26 -4.53 -9.76
CA LYS A 66 -2.19 -5.17 -11.08
C LYS A 66 -1.08 -4.58 -11.96
N GLN A 67 -0.91 -3.25 -11.92
CA GLN A 67 0.15 -2.57 -12.67
C GLN A 67 1.55 -2.92 -12.13
N GLN A 68 1.66 -3.18 -10.83
CA GLN A 68 2.92 -3.59 -10.21
C GLN A 68 3.32 -5.05 -10.51
N SER A 69 2.35 -5.94 -10.72
CA SER A 69 2.60 -7.37 -10.99
C SER A 69 3.01 -7.67 -12.43
N HIS A 70 3.13 -6.66 -13.28
CA HIS A 70 3.78 -6.73 -14.59
C HIS A 70 4.99 -5.79 -14.59
N PRO A 71 6.24 -6.28 -14.56
CA PRO A 71 7.34 -5.43 -15.00
C PRO A 71 7.06 -5.04 -16.46
N PRO A 72 7.40 -3.81 -16.89
CA PRO A 72 7.42 -3.51 -18.31
C PRO A 72 8.29 -4.56 -18.99
N ILE A 73 7.75 -5.23 -20.01
CA ILE A 73 8.51 -6.09 -20.90
C ILE A 73 9.64 -5.20 -21.43
N LYS A 74 10.87 -5.47 -20.99
CA LYS A 74 12.07 -4.89 -21.59
C LYS A 74 12.28 -5.52 -22.96
#